data_AF-A0AAD5TJD3-F1
#
_entry.id   AF-A0AAD5TJD3-F1
#
_cell.length_a   1.000
_cell.length_b   1.000
_cell.length_c   1.000
_cell.angle_alpha   90.00
_cell.angle_beta   90.00
_cell.angle_gamma   90.00
#
_symmetry.space_group_name_H-M   'P 1'
#
loop_
_entity.id
_entity.type
_entity.pdbx_description
1 polymer ?
#
loop_
_entity_poly.entity_id
_entity_poly.type
_entity_poly.pdbx_seq_one_letter_code
_entity_poly.pdbx_strand_id
1 'polypeptide(L)'
;MAFLPPLPAAAARLQALAALRAKCAAPQSPSAASRIISRRQTLLSHYPPDVDVAKLAAQDHRLAGVGLIDTWKNVMEQREKAMALRGKAPRVSVVTGMAKKPEGENGKKKKRK
;
A
#
# COMPACT_ATOMS: atom_id res chain seq x y z
N MET A 1 39.50 -25.57 48.19
CA MET A 1 39.66 -24.11 48.29
C MET A 1 39.19 -23.50 46.97
N ALA A 2 37.95 -23.00 46.91
CA ALA A 2 37.40 -22.40 45.69
C ALA A 2 37.91 -20.96 45.56
N PHE A 3 38.63 -20.67 44.46
CA PHE A 3 39.18 -19.35 44.16
C PHE A 3 38.07 -18.48 43.57
N LEU A 4 37.53 -17.55 44.34
CA LEU A 4 36.60 -16.55 43.82
C LEU A 4 37.41 -15.43 43.13
N PRO A 5 37.14 -15.10 41.86
CA PRO A 5 37.84 -14.02 41.19
C PRO A 5 37.51 -12.68 41.86
N PRO A 6 38.49 -11.75 41.95
CA PRO A 6 38.26 -10.45 42.56
C PRO A 6 37.20 -9.68 41.77
N LEU A 7 36.19 -9.15 42.49
CA LEU A 7 35.12 -8.37 41.88
C LEU A 7 35.74 -7.12 41.22
N PRO A 8 35.41 -6.84 39.94
CA PRO A 8 35.97 -5.69 39.24
C PRO A 8 35.56 -4.40 39.94
N ALA A 9 36.50 -3.46 40.08
CA ALA A 9 36.28 -2.15 40.66
C ALA A 9 35.04 -1.48 40.05
N ALA A 10 34.24 -0.79 40.87
CA ALA A 10 32.96 -0.22 40.46
C ALA A 10 33.07 0.68 39.20
N ALA A 11 34.22 1.36 39.03
CA ALA A 11 34.54 2.15 37.84
C ALA A 11 34.55 1.35 36.53
N ALA A 12 35.08 0.12 36.54
CA ALA A 12 35.11 -0.75 35.37
C ALA A 12 33.69 -1.20 34.95
N ARG A 13 32.80 -1.41 35.92
CA ARG A 13 31.39 -1.76 35.68
C ARG A 13 30.63 -0.58 35.07
N LEU A 14 30.90 0.64 35.54
CA LEU A 14 30.31 1.86 34.97
C LEU A 14 30.78 2.10 33.52
N GLN A 15 32.06 1.89 33.22
CA GLN A 15 32.58 1.99 31.86
C GLN A 15 31.97 0.95 30.92
N ALA A 16 31.79 -0.30 31.38
CA ALA A 16 31.12 -1.35 30.61
C ALA A 16 29.66 -0.98 30.29
N LEU A 17 28.93 -0.40 31.25
CA LEU A 17 27.56 0.08 31.04
C LEU A 17 27.50 1.28 30.09
N ALA A 18 28.46 2.21 30.15
CA ALA A 18 28.55 3.33 29.22
C ALA A 18 28.80 2.84 27.78
N ALA A 19 29.71 1.87 27.61
CA ALA A 19 29.97 1.25 26.30
C ALA A 19 28.76 0.49 25.75
N LEU A 20 27.99 -0.17 26.60
CA LEU A 20 26.75 -0.85 26.21
C LEU A 20 25.67 0.16 25.79
N ARG A 21 25.52 1.25 26.55
CA ARG A 21 24.58 2.33 26.19
C ARG A 21 24.95 2.97 24.86
N ALA A 22 26.23 3.20 24.59
CA ALA A 22 26.67 3.74 23.29
C ALA A 22 26.35 2.79 22.12
N LYS A 23 26.46 1.46 22.34
CA LYS A 23 26.10 0.46 21.33
C LYS A 23 24.58 0.36 21.11
N CYS A 24 23.78 0.45 22.17
CA CYS A 24 22.32 0.35 22.09
C CYS A 24 21.63 1.66 21.68
N ALA A 25 22.25 2.81 22.00
CA ALA A 25 21.74 4.13 21.68
C ALA A 25 22.26 4.66 20.34
N ALA A 26 23.00 3.85 19.56
CA ALA A 26 23.25 4.18 18.17
C ALA A 26 21.87 4.42 17.52
N PRO A 27 21.56 5.64 17.08
CA PRO A 27 20.36 5.84 16.29
C PRO A 27 20.59 4.98 15.05
N GLN A 28 19.82 3.90 14.90
CA GLN A 28 19.58 3.35 13.58
C GLN A 28 19.30 4.55 12.70
N SER A 29 20.13 4.74 11.68
CA SER A 29 20.31 6.02 11.00
C SER A 29 18.97 6.72 10.83
N PRO A 30 18.88 8.06 10.98
CA PRO A 30 17.73 8.75 10.44
C PRO A 30 17.78 8.47 8.94
N SER A 31 17.08 7.43 8.52
CA SER A 31 16.79 7.18 7.13
C SER A 31 16.06 8.44 6.70
N ALA A 32 16.80 9.34 6.05
CA ALA A 32 16.27 10.57 5.48
C ALA A 32 15.14 10.27 4.48
N ALA A 33 14.92 9.00 4.13
CA ALA A 33 13.80 8.52 3.36
C ALA A 33 12.45 8.53 4.11
N SER A 34 12.41 8.68 5.44
CA SER A 34 11.12 8.70 6.18
C SER A 34 10.33 10.00 6.01
N ARG A 35 10.94 11.06 5.43
CA ARG A 35 10.28 12.36 5.20
C ARG A 35 10.24 12.78 3.73
N ILE A 36 10.58 11.89 2.81
CA ILE A 36 10.34 12.13 1.39
C ILE A 36 8.89 11.72 1.13
N ILE A 37 7.95 12.60 1.46
CA ILE A 37 6.60 12.51 0.91
C ILE A 37 6.79 12.66 -0.60
N SER A 38 6.70 11.55 -1.32
CA SER A 38 6.89 11.56 -2.77
C SER A 38 5.92 12.58 -3.36
N ARG A 39 6.38 13.38 -4.33
CA ARG A 39 5.52 14.36 -5.05
C ARG A 39 4.25 13.70 -5.64
N ARG A 40 4.32 12.38 -5.84
CA ARG A 40 3.20 11.51 -6.22
C ARG A 40 2.12 11.40 -5.14
N GLN A 41 2.47 11.29 -3.85
CA GLN A 41 1.50 11.27 -2.74
C GLN A 41 0.76 12.61 -2.61
N THR A 42 1.46 13.74 -2.77
CA THR A 42 0.82 15.08 -2.77
C THR A 42 -0.09 15.32 -3.98
N LEU A 43 0.20 14.70 -5.14
CA LEU A 43 -0.66 14.77 -6.33
C LEU A 43 -1.86 13.83 -6.23
N LEU A 44 -1.71 12.67 -5.58
CA LEU A 44 -2.81 11.74 -5.30
C LEU A 44 -3.86 12.33 -4.34
N SER A 45 -3.49 13.31 -3.51
CA SER A 45 -4.41 14.03 -2.61
C SER A 45 -5.07 15.26 -3.25
N HIS A 46 -4.77 15.61 -4.49
CA HIS A 46 -5.28 16.84 -5.10
C HIS A 46 -6.75 16.74 -5.54
N TYR A 47 -7.31 15.53 -5.62
CA TYR A 47 -8.72 15.30 -5.90
C TYR A 47 -9.30 14.31 -4.88
N PRO A 48 -10.49 14.57 -4.30
CA PRO A 48 -11.11 13.64 -3.37
C PRO A 48 -11.39 12.29 -4.05
N PRO A 49 -11.21 11.16 -3.36
CA PRO A 49 -11.35 9.82 -3.94
C PRO A 49 -12.75 9.50 -4.48
N ASP A 50 -13.77 10.25 -4.04
CA ASP A 50 -15.17 10.03 -4.42
C ASP A 50 -15.65 10.99 -5.53
N VAL A 51 -14.74 11.80 -6.07
CA VAL A 51 -15.08 12.82 -7.07
C VAL A 51 -14.75 12.32 -8.47
N ASP A 52 -15.80 12.06 -9.24
CA ASP A 52 -15.71 11.66 -10.64
C ASP A 52 -15.38 12.89 -11.51
N VAL A 53 -14.07 13.11 -11.75
CA VAL A 53 -13.54 14.26 -12.49
C VAL A 53 -14.07 14.31 -13.92
N ALA A 54 -14.38 13.15 -14.52
CA ALA A 54 -14.95 13.10 -15.87
C ALA A 54 -16.40 13.64 -15.88
N LYS A 55 -17.20 13.31 -14.86
CA LYS A 55 -18.55 13.87 -14.70
C LYS A 55 -18.54 15.37 -14.42
N LEU A 56 -17.60 15.84 -13.60
CA LEU A 56 -17.42 17.28 -13.35
C LEU A 56 -16.97 18.03 -14.61
N ALA A 57 -16.03 17.46 -15.37
CA ALA A 57 -15.58 18.04 -16.62
C ALA A 57 -16.72 18.11 -17.65
N ALA A 58 -17.63 17.12 -17.68
CA ALA A 58 -18.80 17.13 -18.54
C ALA A 58 -19.83 18.23 -18.18
N GLN A 59 -19.80 18.75 -16.95
CA GLN A 59 -20.67 19.86 -16.51
C GLN A 59 -20.15 21.22 -16.97
N ASP A 60 -18.85 21.35 -17.29
CA ASP A 60 -18.25 22.60 -17.76
C ASP A 60 -17.92 22.54 -19.26
N HIS A 61 -18.66 23.32 -20.06
CA HIS A 61 -18.47 23.45 -21.51
C HIS A 61 -17.03 23.86 -21.91
N ARG A 62 -16.32 24.58 -21.03
CA ARG A 62 -14.93 25.01 -21.29
C ARG A 62 -13.94 23.85 -21.26
N LEU A 63 -14.24 22.84 -20.46
CA LEU A 63 -13.40 21.66 -20.28
C LEU A 63 -13.65 20.58 -21.34
N ALA A 64 -14.75 20.67 -22.09
CA ALA A 64 -15.08 19.74 -23.16
C ALA A 64 -13.98 19.64 -24.24
N GLY A 65 -13.33 20.77 -24.58
CA GLY A 65 -12.25 20.82 -25.57
C GLY A 65 -10.91 20.26 -25.08
N VAL A 66 -10.74 20.08 -23.76
CA VAL A 66 -9.48 19.62 -23.14
C VAL A 66 -9.34 18.10 -23.22
N GLY A 67 -10.43 17.37 -23.47
CA GLY A 67 -10.38 15.91 -23.62
C GLY A 67 -9.86 15.21 -22.36
N LEU A 68 -10.36 15.60 -21.19
CA LEU A 68 -9.96 15.02 -19.91
C LEU A 68 -10.32 13.54 -19.84
N ILE A 69 -9.33 12.70 -19.47
CA ILE A 69 -9.46 11.25 -19.40
C ILE A 69 -9.16 10.78 -17.98
N ASP A 70 -9.98 9.86 -17.46
CA ASP A 70 -9.69 9.17 -16.21
C ASP A 70 -8.60 8.09 -16.43
N THR A 71 -7.39 8.44 -16.01
CA THR A 71 -6.22 7.55 -16.12
C THR A 71 -6.33 6.31 -15.23
N TRP A 72 -6.99 6.40 -14.07
CA TRP A 72 -7.16 5.26 -13.18
C TRP A 72 -8.08 4.22 -13.81
N LYS A 73 -9.21 4.68 -14.36
CA LYS A 73 -10.16 3.83 -15.07
C LYS A 73 -9.48 3.08 -16.22
N ASN A 74 -8.69 3.78 -17.05
CA ASN A 74 -7.96 3.17 -18.15
C ASN A 74 -6.99 2.06 -17.70
N VAL A 75 -6.25 2.29 -16.61
CA VAL A 75 -5.31 1.29 -16.06
C VAL A 75 -6.08 0.05 -15.60
N MET A 76 -7.21 0.23 -14.92
CA MET A 76 -8.02 -0.90 -14.47
C MET A 76 -8.65 -1.66 -15.65
N GLU A 77 -9.14 -0.97 -16.67
CA GLU A 77 -9.65 -1.61 -17.89
C GLU A 77 -8.59 -2.45 -18.59
N GLN A 78 -7.35 -1.95 -18.71
CA GLN A 78 -6.24 -2.71 -19.27
C GLN A 78 -5.91 -3.94 -18.44
N ARG A 79 -5.93 -3.81 -17.11
CA ARG A 79 -5.74 -4.93 -16.19
C ARG A 79 -6.82 -5.98 -16.36
N GLU A 80 -8.08 -5.58 -16.50
CA GLU A 80 -9.20 -6.49 -16.73
C GLU A 80 -9.08 -7.22 -18.06
N LYS A 81 -8.73 -6.51 -19.14
CA LYS A 81 -8.44 -7.11 -20.46
C LYS A 81 -7.32 -8.14 -20.35
N ALA A 82 -6.24 -7.82 -19.63
CA ALA A 82 -5.14 -8.75 -19.41
C ALA A 82 -5.54 -9.98 -18.58
N MET A 83 -6.45 -9.84 -17.61
CA MET A 83 -6.98 -10.97 -16.84
C MET A 83 -7.95 -11.83 -17.67
N ALA A 84 -8.79 -11.20 -18.49
CA ALA A 84 -9.69 -11.90 -19.42
C ALA A 84 -8.91 -12.73 -20.45
N LEU A 85 -7.82 -12.19 -21.00
CA LEU A 85 -6.90 -12.95 -21.87
C LEU A 85 -6.29 -14.18 -21.17
N ARG A 86 -6.15 -14.14 -19.85
CA ARG A 86 -5.66 -15.25 -19.02
C ARG A 86 -6.78 -16.19 -18.56
N GLY A 87 -8.02 -16.01 -19.03
CA GLY A 87 -9.18 -16.79 -18.61
C GLY A 87 -9.63 -16.52 -17.16
N LYS A 88 -9.11 -15.46 -16.52
CA LYS A 88 -9.48 -15.08 -15.16
C LYS A 88 -10.42 -13.90 -15.22
N ALA A 89 -11.72 -14.16 -15.17
CA ALA A 89 -12.70 -13.06 -15.12
C ALA A 89 -12.59 -12.33 -13.76
N PRO A 90 -12.44 -10.99 -13.75
CA PRO A 90 -12.52 -10.21 -12.52
C PRO A 90 -13.89 -10.38 -11.86
N ARG A 91 -13.94 -10.43 -10.53
CA ARG A 91 -15.20 -10.51 -9.76
C ARG A 91 -16.03 -9.22 -9.85
N VAL A 92 -15.35 -8.09 -9.95
CA VAL A 92 -15.95 -6.76 -10.09
C VAL A 92 -15.17 -6.09 -11.20
N SER A 93 -15.87 -5.70 -12.26
CA SER A 93 -15.33 -4.90 -13.34
C SER A 93 -15.56 -3.42 -13.08
N VAL A 94 -14.61 -2.60 -13.50
CA VAL A 94 -14.69 -1.15 -13.44
C VAL A 94 -15.67 -0.60 -14.48
N VAL A 95 -15.89 -1.34 -15.58
CA VAL A 95 -16.78 -0.92 -16.69
C VAL A 95 -18.23 -1.36 -16.45
N THR A 96 -18.44 -2.61 -16.04
CA THR A 96 -19.76 -3.25 -15.99
C THR A 96 -20.26 -3.55 -14.58
N GLY A 97 -19.47 -3.24 -13.54
CA GLY A 97 -19.85 -3.45 -12.14
C GLY A 97 -19.62 -4.90 -11.70
N MET A 98 -20.52 -5.46 -10.87
CA MET A 98 -20.37 -6.86 -10.44
C MET A 98 -20.44 -7.80 -11.64
N ALA A 99 -19.39 -8.60 -11.83
CA ALA A 99 -19.36 -9.57 -12.91
C ALA A 99 -20.45 -10.63 -12.67
N LYS A 100 -21.30 -10.88 -13.68
CA LYS A 100 -22.21 -12.02 -13.65
C LYS A 100 -21.38 -13.29 -13.49
N LYS A 101 -21.75 -14.12 -12.50
CA LYS A 101 -21.11 -15.42 -12.32
C LYS A 101 -21.20 -16.19 -13.64
N PRO A 102 -20.13 -16.89 -14.06
CA PRO A 102 -20.20 -17.71 -15.26
C PRO A 102 -21.36 -18.71 -15.12
N GLU A 103 -22.23 -18.74 -16.12
CA GLU A 103 -23.32 -19.72 -16.22
C GLU A 103 -22.71 -21.12 -16.24
N GLY A 104 -22.77 -21.83 -15.11
CA GLY A 104 -22.26 -23.19 -15.00
C GLY A 104 -21.96 -23.65 -13.58
N GLU A 105 -21.63 -22.75 -12.65
CA GLU A 105 -21.25 -23.13 -11.28
C GLU A 105 -22.46 -23.11 -10.31
N ASN A 106 -23.55 -23.76 -10.70
CA ASN A 106 -24.62 -24.14 -9.77
C ASN A 106 -24.22 -25.44 -9.04
N GLY A 107 -23.13 -25.37 -8.27
CA GLY A 107 -22.75 -26.42 -7.35
C GLY A 107 -23.84 -26.59 -6.28
N LYS A 108 -24.58 -27.70 -6.33
CA LYS A 108 -25.52 -28.12 -5.28
C LYS A 108 -24.90 -27.93 -3.90
N LYS A 109 -25.41 -26.99 -3.11
CA LYS A 109 -25.07 -26.85 -1.68
C LYS A 109 -25.42 -28.17 -1.00
N LYS A 110 -24.41 -28.97 -0.65
CA LYS A 110 -24.56 -30.17 0.17
C LYS A 110 -25.08 -29.74 1.54
N LYS A 111 -26.36 -29.97 1.80
CA LYS A 111 -26.99 -29.80 3.12
C LYS A 111 -26.23 -30.73 4.09
N ARG A 112 -25.51 -30.18 5.06
CA ARG A 112 -25.01 -30.96 6.20
C ARG A 112 -26.23 -31.43 6.99
N LYS A 113 -26.41 -32.75 7.09
CA LYS A 113 -27.26 -33.38 8.11
C LYS A 113 -26.49 -33.37 9.43
#